data_AF-A0A850NRL8-F1
#
_entry.id   AF-A0A850NRL8-F1
#
_cell.length_a   1.000
_cell.length_b   1.000
_cell.length_c   1.000
_cell.angle_alpha   90.00
_cell.angle_beta   90.00
_cell.angle_gamma   90.00
#
_symmetry.space_group_name_H-M   'P 1'
#
loop_
_entity.id
_entity.type
_entity.pdbx_description
1 polymer ?
#
loop_
_entity_poly.entity_id
_entity_poly.type
_entity_poly.pdbx_seq_one_letter_code
_entity_poly.pdbx_strand_id
1 'polypeptide(L)'
;PDCAGAARCQPGSPSWNAKGDTLAFLVDEGGHTAIETVGAGGGVAKTLLTFPGPLDTLRYGRGDRLSVLATADATKEVGRAEAGAPIEGEVQTRFDEQRIAVVENARLRFVSPPDLYVYEYAERPDGSFVGTAAHGDGDSNWWVAGLYGFGADGSARLLFQPGPREQLASPVVSPDGRAVAFVGGWMSDFGSTGGDAWRLDLAPGATPVNLTPGLPATVTGLDWDCGASLVASELAGPDSVLTTLDAS
;
A
#
# COMPACT_ATOMS: atom_id res chain seq x y z
N PRO A 1 -22.55 16.90 2.59
CA PRO A 1 -22.07 18.06 1.80
C PRO A 1 -22.32 17.77 0.33
N ASP A 2 -22.92 18.70 -0.42
CA ASP A 2 -23.31 18.48 -1.81
C ASP A 2 -22.06 18.65 -2.71
N CYS A 3 -21.46 17.55 -3.14
CA CYS A 3 -20.19 17.50 -3.89
C CYS A 3 -20.31 17.94 -5.37
N ALA A 4 -21.44 18.51 -5.78
CA ALA A 4 -21.66 18.96 -7.15
C ALA A 4 -20.83 20.23 -7.45
N GLY A 5 -19.66 20.04 -8.06
CA GLY A 5 -18.89 21.12 -8.71
C GLY A 5 -17.64 21.60 -7.96
N ALA A 6 -17.27 21.01 -6.82
CA ALA A 6 -16.01 21.29 -6.16
C ALA A 6 -14.92 20.32 -6.64
N ALA A 7 -13.74 20.83 -7.02
CA ALA A 7 -12.56 20.01 -7.37
C ALA A 7 -12.02 19.14 -6.21
N ARG A 8 -12.66 19.20 -5.03
CA ARG A 8 -12.24 18.64 -3.74
C ARG A 8 -13.20 17.55 -3.22
N CYS A 9 -13.83 16.79 -4.12
CA CYS A 9 -14.61 15.59 -3.79
C CYS A 9 -14.33 14.51 -4.86
N GLN A 10 -13.08 14.12 -5.03
CA GLN A 10 -12.73 13.05 -5.98
C GLN A 10 -12.74 11.71 -5.26
N PRO A 11 -13.61 10.75 -5.65
CA PRO A 11 -13.55 9.41 -5.11
C PRO A 11 -12.26 8.72 -5.57
N GLY A 12 -11.57 8.06 -4.65
CA GLY A 12 -10.32 7.35 -4.89
C GLY A 12 -10.26 6.00 -4.19
N SER A 13 -9.24 5.21 -4.51
CA SER A 13 -8.95 3.91 -3.87
C SER A 13 -10.18 2.99 -3.72
N PRO A 14 -10.90 2.66 -4.82
CA PRO A 14 -12.04 1.76 -4.75
C PRO A 14 -11.61 0.36 -4.32
N SER A 15 -12.41 -0.29 -3.48
CA SER A 15 -12.20 -1.66 -3.06
C SER A 15 -13.52 -2.41 -2.88
N TRP A 16 -13.61 -3.60 -3.48
CA TRP A 16 -14.78 -4.47 -3.39
C TRP A 16 -14.64 -5.45 -2.23
N ASN A 17 -15.73 -5.69 -1.51
CA ASN A 17 -15.78 -6.77 -0.53
C ASN A 17 -15.72 -8.15 -1.20
N ALA A 18 -15.52 -9.21 -0.43
CA ALA A 18 -15.31 -10.55 -0.98
C ALA A 18 -16.52 -11.08 -1.79
N LYS A 19 -17.72 -10.59 -1.50
CA LYS A 19 -18.95 -10.95 -2.23
C LYS A 19 -19.18 -10.14 -3.51
N GLY A 20 -18.45 -9.05 -3.70
CA GLY A 20 -18.66 -8.11 -4.81
C GLY A 20 -20.01 -7.38 -4.75
N ASP A 21 -20.66 -7.33 -3.59
CA ASP A 21 -21.96 -6.68 -3.42
C ASP A 21 -21.85 -5.26 -2.81
N THR A 22 -20.68 -4.91 -2.28
CA THR A 22 -20.38 -3.64 -1.64
C THR A 22 -19.03 -3.10 -2.10
N LEU A 23 -19.01 -1.84 -2.52
CA LEU A 23 -17.82 -1.08 -2.88
C LEU A 23 -17.54 -0.06 -1.79
N ALA A 24 -16.32 -0.05 -1.26
CA ALA A 24 -15.80 1.02 -0.40
C ALA A 24 -14.84 1.90 -1.20
N PHE A 25 -14.80 3.20 -0.88
CA PHE A 25 -13.91 4.16 -1.53
C PHE A 25 -13.61 5.32 -0.59
N LEU A 26 -12.56 6.06 -0.91
CA LEU A 26 -12.15 7.27 -0.18
C LEU A 26 -12.75 8.50 -0.85
N VAL A 27 -13.16 9.48 -0.05
CA VAL A 27 -13.54 10.81 -0.51
C VAL A 27 -12.73 11.82 0.29
N ASP A 28 -11.82 12.52 -0.39
CA ASP A 28 -11.16 13.68 0.18
C ASP A 28 -12.15 14.85 0.25
N GLU A 29 -12.27 15.47 1.42
CA GLU A 29 -13.17 16.58 1.72
C GLU A 29 -12.40 17.85 2.15
N GLY A 30 -11.07 17.88 1.95
CA GLY A 30 -10.19 18.98 2.31
C GLY A 30 -9.85 19.00 3.80
N GLY A 31 -8.67 18.48 4.16
CA GLY A 31 -8.21 18.35 5.56
C GLY A 31 -8.85 17.20 6.33
N HIS A 32 -9.77 16.46 5.71
CA HIS A 32 -10.34 15.22 6.21
C HIS A 32 -10.66 14.30 5.03
N THR A 33 -10.61 12.99 5.28
CA THR A 33 -10.97 11.98 4.30
C THR A 33 -12.04 11.06 4.87
N ALA A 34 -13.13 10.89 4.13
CA ALA A 34 -14.20 9.97 4.45
C ALA A 34 -13.95 8.60 3.79
N ILE A 35 -14.26 7.52 4.50
CA ILE A 35 -14.47 6.20 3.89
C ILE A 35 -15.97 6.07 3.65
N GLU A 36 -16.35 5.92 2.39
CA GLU A 36 -17.74 5.72 1.98
C GLU A 36 -17.96 4.32 1.43
N THR A 37 -19.21 3.87 1.47
CA THR A 37 -19.64 2.56 0.93
C THR A 37 -20.89 2.72 0.07
N VAL A 38 -20.96 1.96 -1.02
CA VAL A 38 -22.13 1.88 -1.89
C VAL A 38 -22.38 0.44 -2.32
N GLY A 39 -23.63 0.06 -2.51
CA GLY A 39 -23.97 -1.27 -3.03
C GLY A 39 -23.57 -1.41 -4.51
N ALA A 40 -23.36 -2.64 -4.99
CA ALA A 40 -22.93 -2.93 -6.36
C ALA A 40 -23.89 -2.40 -7.44
N GLY A 41 -25.18 -2.26 -7.11
CA GLY A 41 -26.18 -1.64 -7.99
C GLY A 41 -26.13 -0.10 -8.03
N GLY A 42 -25.19 0.52 -7.34
CA GLY A 42 -25.14 1.97 -7.12
C GLY A 42 -26.14 2.45 -6.07
N GLY A 43 -26.37 3.76 -6.04
CA GLY A 43 -27.31 4.41 -5.13
C GLY A 43 -26.62 5.45 -4.23
N VAL A 44 -27.23 5.71 -3.08
CA VAL A 44 -26.72 6.68 -2.11
C VAL A 44 -25.58 6.04 -1.31
N ALA A 45 -24.40 6.65 -1.40
CA ALA A 45 -23.26 6.25 -0.59
C ALA A 45 -23.51 6.51 0.90
N LYS A 46 -22.94 5.65 1.75
CA LYS A 46 -22.98 5.76 3.20
C LYS A 46 -21.59 5.98 3.74
N THR A 47 -21.40 7.05 4.48
CA THR A 47 -20.17 7.30 5.23
C THR A 47 -20.02 6.25 6.34
N LEU A 48 -18.91 5.52 6.30
CA LEU A 48 -18.53 4.55 7.34
C LEU A 48 -17.78 5.24 8.48
N LEU A 49 -16.83 6.12 8.15
CA LEU A 49 -16.14 7.00 9.09
C LEU A 49 -15.52 8.19 8.35
N THR A 50 -15.19 9.24 9.11
CA THR A 50 -14.40 10.39 8.65
C THR A 50 -13.15 10.49 9.50
N PHE A 51 -12.00 10.70 8.85
CA PHE A 51 -10.70 10.78 9.50
C PHE A 51 -10.07 12.18 9.27
N PRO A 52 -9.51 12.83 10.32
CA PRO A 52 -8.88 14.13 10.20
C PRO A 52 -7.44 14.02 9.68
N GLY A 53 -7.30 13.69 8.40
CA GLY A 53 -6.02 13.53 7.73
C GLY A 53 -6.18 12.77 6.42
N PRO A 54 -5.12 12.65 5.61
CA PRO A 54 -5.19 11.90 4.37
C PRO A 54 -5.28 10.40 4.64
N LEU A 55 -6.08 9.74 3.81
CA LEU A 55 -6.14 8.29 3.70
C LEU A 55 -5.75 7.88 2.28
N ASP A 56 -5.09 6.73 2.15
CA ASP A 56 -4.73 6.13 0.85
C ASP A 56 -4.82 4.60 0.89
N THR A 57 -4.81 3.95 -0.27
CA THR A 57 -4.76 2.49 -0.43
C THR A 57 -5.77 1.77 0.46
N LEU A 58 -7.04 2.14 0.33
CA LEU A 58 -8.14 1.42 0.97
C LEU A 58 -8.29 0.02 0.35
N ARG A 59 -8.38 -1.00 1.19
CA ARG A 59 -8.57 -2.39 0.77
C ARG A 59 -9.54 -3.10 1.70
N TYR A 60 -10.50 -3.83 1.12
CA TYR A 60 -11.15 -4.93 1.80
C TYR A 60 -10.17 -6.10 1.86
N GLY A 61 -9.94 -6.57 3.08
CA GLY A 61 -9.20 -7.79 3.37
C GLY A 61 -10.12 -8.98 3.63
N ARG A 62 -9.53 -10.02 4.20
CA ARG A 62 -10.24 -11.25 4.53
C ARG A 62 -11.27 -11.01 5.63
N GLY A 63 -12.47 -11.56 5.45
CA GLY A 63 -13.58 -11.34 6.40
C GLY A 63 -14.23 -9.96 6.28
N ASP A 64 -14.04 -9.26 5.15
CA ASP A 64 -14.58 -7.93 4.85
C ASP A 64 -14.13 -6.85 5.83
N ARG A 65 -12.97 -7.05 6.50
CA ARG A 65 -12.31 -6.01 7.28
C ARG A 65 -11.64 -5.01 6.34
N LEU A 66 -11.83 -3.72 6.57
CA LEU A 66 -11.15 -2.68 5.81
C LEU A 66 -9.80 -2.33 6.46
N SER A 67 -8.78 -2.24 5.63
CA SER A 67 -7.48 -1.65 5.95
C SER A 67 -7.21 -0.44 5.06
N VAL A 68 -6.39 0.48 5.54
CA VAL A 68 -6.09 1.75 4.86
C VAL A 68 -4.72 2.27 5.31
N LEU A 69 -4.02 3.00 4.44
CA LEU A 69 -2.90 3.84 4.84
C LEU A 69 -3.44 5.17 5.35
N ALA A 70 -2.99 5.59 6.53
CA ALA A 70 -3.47 6.79 7.19
C ALA A 70 -2.30 7.59 7.76
N THR A 71 -2.25 8.88 7.47
CA THR A 71 -1.29 9.80 8.07
C THR A 71 -1.97 10.53 9.22
N ALA A 72 -1.65 10.12 10.45
CA ALA A 72 -2.18 10.77 11.65
C ALA A 72 -1.45 12.09 11.91
N ASP A 73 -2.18 13.07 12.44
CA ASP A 73 -1.61 14.37 12.84
C ASP A 73 -0.83 15.08 11.72
N ALA A 74 -1.24 14.87 10.45
CA ALA A 74 -0.54 15.39 9.28
C ALA A 74 -0.40 16.92 9.36
N THR A 75 0.83 17.39 9.37
CA THR A 75 1.18 18.81 9.32
C THR A 75 1.34 19.31 7.88
N LYS A 76 1.43 18.40 6.91
CA LYS A 76 1.43 18.61 5.44
C LYS A 76 0.51 17.61 4.72
N GLU A 77 -0.04 17.99 3.56
CA GLU A 77 -0.69 17.03 2.66
C GLU A 77 0.38 16.18 1.95
N VAL A 78 0.33 14.86 2.14
CA VAL A 78 1.38 13.94 1.67
C VAL A 78 1.20 13.57 0.19
N GLY A 79 2.29 13.41 -0.56
CA GLY A 79 2.25 12.93 -1.96
C GLY A 79 2.26 14.01 -3.05
N ARG A 80 2.41 15.30 -2.70
CA ARG A 80 2.67 16.37 -3.67
C ARG A 80 3.95 17.10 -3.25
N ALA A 81 4.88 17.27 -4.18
CA ALA A 81 6.17 17.92 -3.94
C ALA A 81 5.98 19.36 -3.41
N GLU A 82 5.89 19.53 -2.10
CA GLU A 82 6.00 20.83 -1.44
C GLU A 82 7.36 20.96 -0.76
N ALA A 83 7.94 22.16 -0.88
CA ALA A 83 9.23 22.47 -0.28
C ALA A 83 9.11 22.46 1.25
N GLY A 84 9.98 21.70 1.92
CA GLY A 84 10.06 21.63 3.37
C GLY A 84 10.27 23.01 4.01
N ALA A 85 9.55 23.28 5.10
CA ALA A 85 9.69 24.51 5.88
C ALA A 85 11.12 24.67 6.45
N PRO A 86 11.66 25.90 6.53
CA PRO A 86 13.00 26.13 7.06
C PRO A 86 13.09 25.83 8.56
N ILE A 87 14.19 25.18 8.98
CA ILE A 87 14.42 24.67 10.34
C ILE A 87 15.26 25.67 11.17
N GLU A 88 14.74 26.11 12.32
CA GLU A 88 15.50 26.76 13.41
C GLU A 88 15.35 25.95 14.71
N GLY A 89 16.48 25.63 15.35
CA GLY A 89 16.56 25.07 16.71
C GLY A 89 16.65 23.54 16.79
N GLU A 90 17.22 23.01 17.88
CA GLU A 90 17.46 21.58 18.16
C GLU A 90 16.18 20.72 17.96
N VAL A 91 16.02 20.08 16.79
CA VAL A 91 14.77 19.40 16.42
C VAL A 91 14.84 17.92 16.76
N GLN A 92 13.98 17.43 17.65
CA GLN A 92 13.44 16.09 17.44
C GLN A 92 12.55 16.18 16.20
N THR A 93 13.11 15.94 15.02
CA THR A 93 12.37 16.03 13.76
C THR A 93 11.24 15.01 13.79
N ARG A 94 10.00 15.48 13.92
CA ARG A 94 8.80 14.67 13.76
C ARG A 94 8.44 14.70 12.28
N PHE A 95 8.31 13.53 11.67
CA PHE A 95 7.86 13.40 10.30
C PHE A 95 6.37 13.07 10.31
N ASP A 96 5.67 13.40 9.23
CA ASP A 96 4.31 12.91 9.07
C ASP A 96 4.42 11.43 8.66
N GLU A 97 4.05 10.50 9.56
CA GLU A 97 4.12 9.07 9.27
C GLU A 97 2.80 8.52 8.73
N GLN A 98 2.84 8.03 7.48
CA GLN A 98 1.77 7.23 6.91
C GLN A 98 1.84 5.80 7.45
N ARG A 99 0.73 5.30 8.03
CA ARG A 99 0.69 4.06 8.79
C ARG A 99 -0.44 3.15 8.33
N ILE A 100 -0.28 1.84 8.54
CA ILE A 100 -1.37 0.89 8.32
C ILE A 100 -2.38 1.04 9.46
N ALA A 101 -3.65 1.21 9.11
CA ALA A 101 -4.76 1.17 10.05
C ALA A 101 -5.85 0.20 9.56
N VAL A 102 -6.59 -0.37 10.50
CA VAL A 102 -7.80 -1.15 10.24
C VAL A 102 -9.03 -0.40 10.74
N VAL A 103 -10.15 -0.56 10.04
CA VAL A 103 -11.43 0.02 10.43
C VAL A 103 -12.11 -0.88 11.46
N GLU A 104 -12.34 -0.36 12.66
CA GLU A 104 -13.02 -1.05 13.76
C GLU A 104 -14.01 -0.11 14.44
N ASN A 105 -15.28 -0.51 14.55
CA ASN A 105 -16.33 0.28 15.20
C ASN A 105 -16.39 1.74 14.72
N ALA A 106 -16.33 1.94 13.39
CA ALA A 106 -16.30 3.26 12.74
C ALA A 106 -15.13 4.16 13.16
N ARG A 107 -13.99 3.57 13.53
CA ARG A 107 -12.75 4.26 13.88
C ARG A 107 -11.54 3.54 13.28
N LEU A 108 -10.43 4.25 13.15
CA LEU A 108 -9.17 3.64 12.76
C LEU A 108 -8.41 3.13 13.99
N ARG A 109 -7.94 1.89 13.92
CA ARG A 109 -6.95 1.33 14.83
C ARG A 109 -5.65 1.10 14.05
N PHE A 110 -4.60 1.82 14.42
CA PHE A 110 -3.29 1.67 13.80
C PHE A 110 -2.64 0.33 14.16
N VAL A 111 -2.03 -0.30 13.17
CA VAL A 111 -1.38 -1.63 13.24
C VAL A 111 0.02 -1.63 12.64
N SER A 112 0.63 -0.45 12.48
CA SER A 112 2.06 -0.29 12.27
C SER A 112 2.65 0.69 13.30
N PRO A 113 3.96 0.61 13.59
CA PRO A 113 4.63 1.53 14.51
C PRO A 113 4.50 3.00 14.07
N PRO A 114 4.58 3.96 15.01
CA PRO A 114 4.54 5.38 14.70
C PRO A 114 5.87 5.93 14.17
N ASP A 115 6.96 5.16 14.18
CA ASP A 115 8.28 5.59 13.71
C ASP A 115 8.64 5.05 12.31
N LEU A 116 7.67 4.45 11.61
CA LEU A 116 7.81 3.91 10.26
C LEU A 116 6.79 4.53 9.32
N TYR A 117 7.28 5.03 8.19
CA TYR A 117 6.47 5.43 7.06
C TYR A 117 6.23 4.20 6.16
N VAL A 118 4.96 3.82 5.98
CA VAL A 118 4.55 2.69 5.13
C VAL A 118 4.05 3.20 3.79
N TYR A 119 4.69 2.78 2.71
CA TYR A 119 4.37 3.21 1.34
C TYR A 119 3.28 2.35 0.71
N GLU A 120 3.43 1.04 0.78
CA GLU A 120 2.48 0.05 0.26
C GLU A 120 2.33 -1.10 1.24
N TYR A 121 1.20 -1.81 1.20
CA TYR A 121 0.96 -2.97 2.04
C TYR A 121 0.08 -4.03 1.37
N ALA A 122 0.18 -5.25 1.87
CA ALA A 122 -0.70 -6.37 1.59
C ALA A 122 -1.07 -7.09 2.90
N GLU A 123 -2.34 -7.44 3.05
CA GLU A 123 -2.83 -8.18 4.22
C GLU A 123 -2.59 -9.69 4.07
N ARG A 124 -2.24 -10.33 5.18
CA ARG A 124 -2.11 -11.78 5.31
C ARG A 124 -3.43 -12.39 5.83
N PRO A 125 -3.74 -13.66 5.52
CA PRO A 125 -4.99 -14.30 5.97
C PRO A 125 -5.19 -14.38 7.50
N ASP A 126 -4.13 -14.21 8.29
CA ASP A 126 -4.14 -14.16 9.76
C ASP A 126 -4.38 -12.74 10.32
N GLY A 127 -4.55 -11.75 9.45
CA GLY A 127 -4.80 -10.35 9.80
C GLY A 127 -3.55 -9.54 10.14
N SER A 128 -2.35 -10.11 9.94
CA SER A 128 -1.08 -9.39 9.89
C SER A 128 -0.81 -8.84 8.47
N PHE A 129 0.26 -8.09 8.26
CA PHE A 129 0.55 -7.43 6.98
C PHE A 129 2.00 -7.60 6.56
N VAL A 130 2.26 -7.40 5.26
CA VAL A 130 3.59 -7.17 4.70
C VAL A 130 3.54 -5.87 3.91
N GLY A 131 4.59 -5.05 3.96
CA GLY A 131 4.60 -3.79 3.24
C GLY A 131 5.99 -3.22 3.03
N THR A 132 6.09 -2.24 2.13
CA THR A 132 7.31 -1.46 1.92
C THR A 132 7.32 -0.29 2.90
N ALA A 133 8.41 -0.11 3.64
CA ALA A 133 8.48 0.93 4.67
C ALA A 133 9.91 1.42 4.91
N ALA A 134 10.03 2.64 5.44
CA ALA A 134 11.29 3.23 5.86
C ALA A 134 11.12 4.06 7.15
N HIS A 135 12.20 4.18 7.92
CA HIS A 135 12.28 5.18 9.00
C HIS A 135 12.63 6.55 8.42
N GLY A 136 12.29 7.63 9.11
CA GLY A 136 12.62 9.00 8.72
C GLY A 136 11.57 9.65 7.83
N ASP A 137 12.00 10.62 7.01
CA ASP A 137 11.10 11.38 6.15
C ASP A 137 10.54 10.52 5.01
N GLY A 138 9.22 10.30 5.03
CA GLY A 138 8.50 9.50 4.04
C GLY A 138 8.76 9.96 2.61
N ASP A 139 8.80 11.27 2.36
CA ASP A 139 9.00 11.82 1.02
C ASP A 139 10.41 11.57 0.48
N SER A 140 11.39 11.46 1.39
CA SER A 140 12.81 11.37 1.06
C SER A 140 13.39 9.95 1.22
N ASN A 141 12.62 8.96 1.64
CA ASN A 141 13.19 7.64 1.97
C ASN A 141 12.57 6.47 1.19
N TRP A 142 11.68 6.73 0.23
CA TRP A 142 11.03 5.67 -0.53
C TRP A 142 12.04 4.80 -1.30
N TRP A 143 13.12 5.40 -1.81
CA TRP A 143 14.14 4.71 -2.58
C TRP A 143 15.07 3.80 -1.76
N VAL A 144 15.01 3.88 -0.42
CA VAL A 144 15.72 2.98 0.52
C VAL A 144 14.77 2.09 1.32
N ALA A 145 13.47 2.07 0.98
CA ALA A 145 12.48 1.29 1.71
C ALA A 145 12.82 -0.21 1.73
N GLY A 146 12.64 -0.82 2.90
CA GLY A 146 12.74 -2.26 3.09
C GLY A 146 11.37 -2.92 3.02
N LEU A 147 11.36 -4.25 2.92
CA LEU A 147 10.16 -5.06 3.07
C LEU A 147 9.99 -5.43 4.55
N TYR A 148 8.87 -5.07 5.15
CA TYR A 148 8.55 -5.28 6.55
C TYR A 148 7.34 -6.19 6.71
N GLY A 149 7.34 -7.00 7.76
CA GLY A 149 6.16 -7.68 8.27
C GLY A 149 5.60 -6.91 9.47
N PHE A 150 4.28 -6.77 9.53
CA PHE A 150 3.58 -6.06 10.60
C PHE A 150 2.60 -7.00 11.30
N GLY A 151 2.73 -7.14 12.62
CA GLY A 151 1.78 -7.92 13.42
C GLY A 151 0.45 -7.19 13.60
N ALA A 152 -0.63 -7.95 13.83
CA ALA A 152 -1.94 -7.36 14.15
C ALA A 152 -1.94 -6.53 15.46
N ASP A 153 -0.91 -6.73 16.29
CA ASP A 153 -0.61 -6.01 17.53
C ASP A 153 0.15 -4.68 17.30
N GLY A 154 0.52 -4.37 16.07
CA GLY A 154 1.27 -3.16 15.72
C GLY A 154 2.80 -3.33 15.74
N SER A 155 3.31 -4.53 15.99
CA SER A 155 4.75 -4.82 15.88
C SER A 155 5.23 -4.76 14.43
N ALA A 156 6.50 -4.42 14.20
CA ALA A 156 7.13 -4.47 12.88
C ALA A 156 8.44 -5.27 12.91
N ARG A 157 8.74 -5.95 11.80
CA ARG A 157 9.99 -6.69 11.60
C ARG A 157 10.47 -6.53 10.17
N LEU A 158 11.72 -6.10 9.98
CA LEU A 158 12.38 -6.12 8.69
C LEU A 158 12.49 -7.56 8.18
N LEU A 159 11.97 -7.81 6.98
CA LEU A 159 12.03 -9.10 6.28
C LEU A 159 13.18 -9.11 5.28
N PHE A 160 13.35 -8.02 4.54
CA PHE A 160 14.37 -7.89 3.51
C PHE A 160 14.73 -6.41 3.30
N GLN A 161 16.02 -6.13 3.17
CA GLN A 161 16.53 -4.83 2.77
C GLN A 161 17.14 -4.96 1.36
N PRO A 162 16.67 -4.19 0.37
CA PRO A 162 17.27 -4.21 -0.96
C PRO A 162 18.71 -3.66 -0.92
N GLY A 163 19.47 -3.95 -1.98
CA GLY A 163 20.77 -3.33 -2.20
C GLY A 163 20.63 -1.83 -2.50
N PRO A 164 21.75 -1.10 -2.62
CA PRO A 164 21.73 0.36 -2.80
C PRO A 164 21.19 0.83 -4.16
N ARG A 165 20.85 -0.10 -5.07
CA ARG A 165 20.42 0.22 -6.43
C ARG A 165 19.00 -0.25 -6.72
N GLU A 166 18.42 -1.07 -5.85
CA GLU A 166 17.09 -1.64 -6.05
C GLU A 166 16.08 -0.95 -5.15
N GLN A 167 14.91 -0.67 -5.71
CA GLN A 167 13.71 -0.24 -5.01
C GLN A 167 12.71 -1.38 -5.01
N LEU A 168 11.82 -1.38 -4.02
CA LEU A 168 10.78 -2.38 -3.85
C LEU A 168 9.41 -1.73 -4.05
N ALA A 169 8.52 -2.42 -4.76
CA ALA A 169 7.17 -1.95 -4.98
C ALA A 169 6.16 -3.11 -5.08
N SER A 170 4.89 -2.77 -4.99
CA SER A 170 3.75 -3.66 -5.28
C SER A 170 3.81 -5.01 -4.54
N PRO A 171 3.97 -5.02 -3.20
CA PRO A 171 3.96 -6.26 -2.44
C PRO A 171 2.57 -6.91 -2.49
N VAL A 172 2.51 -8.21 -2.77
CA VAL A 172 1.29 -9.03 -2.69
C VAL A 172 1.57 -10.33 -1.94
N VAL A 173 0.73 -10.64 -0.96
CA VAL A 173 0.87 -11.85 -0.14
C VAL A 173 0.19 -13.04 -0.83
N SER A 174 0.83 -14.20 -0.80
CA SER A 174 0.27 -15.45 -1.34
C SER A 174 -1.05 -15.81 -0.65
N PRO A 175 -2.01 -16.47 -1.33
CA PRO A 175 -3.31 -16.79 -0.74
C PRO A 175 -3.24 -17.63 0.55
N ASP A 176 -2.19 -18.43 0.72
CA ASP A 176 -1.92 -19.22 1.93
C ASP A 176 -1.20 -18.43 3.04
N GLY A 177 -0.77 -17.20 2.76
CA GLY A 177 -0.11 -16.29 3.70
C GLY A 177 1.36 -16.62 4.00
N ARG A 178 1.98 -17.51 3.21
CA ARG A 178 3.33 -18.05 3.48
C ARG A 178 4.44 -17.36 2.71
N ALA A 179 4.13 -16.63 1.65
CA ALA A 179 5.09 -15.89 0.86
C ALA A 179 4.56 -14.49 0.51
N VAL A 180 5.47 -13.62 0.11
CA VAL A 180 5.17 -12.33 -0.51
C VAL A 180 5.87 -12.27 -1.86
N ALA A 181 5.14 -11.88 -2.90
CA ALA A 181 5.73 -11.45 -4.16
C ALA A 181 5.81 -9.92 -4.19
N PHE A 182 6.80 -9.38 -4.87
CA PHE A 182 7.00 -7.94 -5.00
C PHE A 182 7.81 -7.62 -6.26
N VAL A 183 7.74 -6.39 -6.73
CA VAL A 183 8.60 -5.90 -7.82
C VAL A 183 9.87 -5.33 -7.22
N GLY A 184 11.02 -5.77 -7.75
CA GLY A 184 12.33 -5.29 -7.37
C GLY A 184 13.09 -4.81 -8.61
N GLY A 185 13.54 -3.57 -8.61
CA GLY A 185 14.19 -2.99 -9.80
C GLY A 185 14.70 -1.57 -9.57
N TRP A 186 15.23 -0.95 -10.62
CA TRP A 186 15.68 0.43 -10.58
C TRP A 186 14.55 1.36 -11.02
N MET A 187 14.10 2.22 -10.13
CA MET A 187 12.95 3.11 -10.30
C MET A 187 13.39 4.56 -10.08
N SER A 188 13.01 5.48 -10.98
CA SER A 188 13.33 6.90 -10.85
C SER A 188 12.38 7.64 -9.91
N ASP A 189 11.12 7.21 -9.87
CA ASP A 189 10.03 7.93 -9.22
C ASP A 189 9.10 6.95 -8.48
N PHE A 190 8.61 7.37 -7.30
CA PHE A 190 7.61 6.63 -6.57
C PHE A 190 6.30 6.51 -7.37
N GLY A 191 5.68 5.32 -7.36
CA GLY A 191 4.47 5.02 -8.13
C GLY A 191 4.71 4.68 -9.61
N SER A 192 5.93 4.85 -10.11
CA SER A 192 6.35 4.37 -11.44
C SER A 192 7.11 3.05 -11.29
N THR A 193 6.35 1.98 -11.05
CA THR A 193 6.92 0.65 -10.77
C THR A 193 7.50 0.01 -12.03
N GLY A 194 8.73 -0.50 -11.91
CA GLY A 194 9.38 -1.31 -12.94
C GLY A 194 10.52 -2.16 -12.38
N GLY A 195 10.63 -3.40 -12.85
CA GLY A 195 11.71 -4.31 -12.48
C GLY A 195 11.39 -5.77 -12.79
N ASP A 196 11.96 -6.64 -11.97
CA ASP A 196 11.68 -8.07 -11.97
C ASP A 196 10.64 -8.41 -10.90
N ALA A 197 9.91 -9.51 -11.10
CA ALA A 197 9.10 -10.11 -10.05
C ALA A 197 9.98 -10.97 -9.14
N TRP A 198 9.85 -10.76 -7.83
CA TRP A 198 10.56 -11.51 -6.81
C TRP A 198 9.56 -12.18 -5.87
N ARG A 199 9.95 -13.32 -5.29
CA ARG A 199 9.22 -13.98 -4.21
C ARG A 199 10.11 -14.14 -2.99
N LEU A 200 9.58 -13.85 -1.81
CA LEU A 200 10.19 -14.13 -0.52
C LEU A 200 9.25 -15.01 0.32
N ASP A 201 9.74 -16.18 0.75
CA ASP A 201 9.06 -16.95 1.77
C ASP A 201 9.10 -16.22 3.11
N LEU A 202 7.99 -16.19 3.84
CA LEU A 202 7.89 -15.51 5.13
C LEU A 202 8.46 -16.34 6.29
N ALA A 203 9.17 -17.43 5.98
CA ALA A 203 9.94 -18.21 6.93
C ALA A 203 11.20 -17.43 7.38
N PRO A 204 11.64 -17.58 8.64
CA PRO A 204 12.88 -16.95 9.11
C PRO A 204 14.08 -17.32 8.25
N GLY A 205 14.87 -16.33 7.83
CA GLY A 205 16.13 -16.53 7.09
C GLY A 205 15.97 -16.83 5.60
N ALA A 206 14.75 -16.81 5.06
CA ALA A 206 14.53 -16.91 3.62
C ALA A 206 15.13 -15.70 2.88
N THR A 207 15.54 -15.91 1.63
CA THR A 207 16.05 -14.88 0.73
C THR A 207 15.15 -14.76 -0.49
N PRO A 208 14.99 -13.56 -1.08
CA PRO A 208 14.18 -13.42 -2.28
C PRO A 208 14.72 -14.23 -3.46
N VAL A 209 13.81 -14.77 -4.27
CA VAL A 209 14.09 -15.48 -5.53
C VAL A 209 13.49 -14.68 -6.69
N ASN A 210 14.28 -14.46 -7.74
CA ASN A 210 13.82 -13.79 -8.97
C ASN A 210 12.97 -14.78 -9.78
N LEU A 211 11.73 -14.41 -10.08
CA LEU A 211 10.78 -15.20 -10.87
C LEU A 211 10.86 -14.91 -12.37
N THR A 212 11.48 -13.79 -12.76
CA THR A 212 11.58 -13.32 -14.15
C THR A 212 13.02 -13.11 -14.62
N PRO A 213 13.98 -14.02 -14.34
CA PRO A 213 15.37 -13.79 -14.69
C PRO A 213 15.57 -13.66 -16.21
N GLY A 214 16.10 -12.51 -16.63
CA GLY A 214 16.39 -12.24 -18.05
C GLY A 214 15.15 -11.98 -18.90
N LEU A 215 14.02 -11.65 -18.28
CA LEU A 215 12.80 -11.24 -18.98
C LEU A 215 13.09 -9.99 -19.83
N PRO A 216 12.80 -10.00 -21.15
CA PRO A 216 12.98 -8.84 -22.02
C PRO A 216 11.77 -7.86 -21.92
N ALA A 217 11.28 -7.65 -20.71
CA ALA A 217 10.16 -6.79 -20.35
C ALA A 217 10.36 -6.30 -18.90
N THR A 218 9.54 -5.36 -18.45
CA THR A 218 9.54 -4.90 -17.04
C THR A 218 8.20 -5.20 -16.39
N VAL A 219 8.24 -5.83 -15.21
CA VAL A 219 7.06 -6.06 -14.39
C VAL A 219 6.66 -4.74 -13.73
N THR A 220 5.40 -4.35 -13.90
CA THR A 220 4.85 -3.08 -13.40
C THR A 220 3.81 -3.27 -12.30
N GLY A 221 3.38 -4.51 -12.05
CA GLY A 221 2.37 -4.84 -11.05
C GLY A 221 2.23 -6.34 -10.87
N LEU A 222 1.74 -6.74 -9.71
CA LEU A 222 1.55 -8.12 -9.31
C LEU A 222 0.20 -8.26 -8.60
N ASP A 223 -0.47 -9.38 -8.82
CA ASP A 223 -1.64 -9.80 -8.04
C ASP A 223 -1.83 -11.31 -8.09
N TRP A 224 -2.64 -11.88 -7.21
CA TRP A 224 -3.00 -13.30 -7.23
C TRP A 224 -4.39 -13.48 -7.84
N ASP A 225 -4.52 -14.43 -8.77
CA ASP A 225 -5.83 -14.80 -9.28
C ASP A 225 -6.62 -15.65 -8.27
N CYS A 226 -7.90 -15.89 -8.58
CA CYS A 226 -8.77 -16.74 -7.76
C CYS A 226 -8.33 -18.21 -7.69
N GLY A 227 -7.46 -18.65 -8.60
CA GLY A 227 -6.88 -19.99 -8.67
C GLY A 227 -5.54 -20.12 -7.92
N ALA A 228 -5.11 -19.07 -7.20
CA ALA A 228 -3.84 -18.98 -6.50
C ALA A 228 -2.60 -18.99 -7.41
N SER A 229 -2.73 -18.52 -8.64
CA SER A 229 -1.60 -18.24 -9.53
C SER A 229 -1.19 -16.77 -9.41
N LEU A 230 0.11 -16.51 -9.40
CA LEU A 230 0.63 -15.15 -9.43
C LEU A 230 0.50 -14.61 -10.87
N VAL A 231 -0.11 -13.45 -11.01
CA VAL A 231 -0.29 -12.73 -12.27
C VAL A 231 0.56 -11.47 -12.23
N ALA A 232 1.26 -11.19 -13.32
CA ALA A 232 2.06 -9.99 -13.51
C ALA A 232 1.51 -9.15 -14.66
N SER A 233 1.50 -7.82 -14.47
CA SER A 233 1.42 -6.88 -15.59
C SER A 233 2.83 -6.50 -16.02
N GLU A 234 3.08 -6.50 -17.32
CA GLU A 234 4.39 -6.25 -17.91
C GLU A 234 4.31 -5.20 -19.01
N LEU A 235 5.38 -4.40 -19.15
CA LEU A 235 5.65 -3.60 -20.33
C LEU A 235 6.75 -4.27 -21.16
N ALA A 236 6.37 -4.78 -22.33
CA ALA A 236 7.25 -5.45 -23.29
C ALA A 236 7.41 -4.57 -24.54
N GLY A 237 8.38 -3.66 -24.50
CA GLY A 237 8.49 -2.62 -25.52
C GLY A 237 7.26 -1.69 -25.48
N PRO A 238 6.48 -1.57 -26.59
CA PRO A 238 5.26 -0.76 -26.60
C PRO A 238 4.02 -1.48 -26.02
N ASP A 239 4.12 -2.78 -25.74
CA ASP A 239 2.96 -3.61 -25.40
C ASP A 239 2.76 -3.71 -23.89
N SER A 240 1.49 -3.72 -23.45
CA SER A 240 1.09 -4.10 -22.09
C SER A 240 0.60 -5.54 -22.09
N VAL A 241 1.22 -6.39 -21.27
CA VAL A 241 0.97 -7.83 -21.24
C VAL A 241 0.53 -8.25 -19.83
N LEU A 242 -0.41 -9.19 -19.76
CA LEU A 242 -0.70 -9.93 -18.52
C LEU A 242 -0.15 -11.34 -18.68
N THR A 243 0.64 -11.79 -17.71
CA THR A 243 1.20 -13.14 -17.70
C THR A 243 0.96 -13.81 -16.36
N THR A 244 0.91 -15.14 -16.38
CA THR A 244 0.94 -15.95 -15.15
C THR A 244 2.38 -16.37 -14.89
N LEU A 245 2.87 -16.10 -13.68
CA LEU A 245 4.18 -16.51 -13.21
C LEU A 245 4.09 -17.81 -12.42
N ASP A 246 5.10 -18.67 -12.58
CA ASP A 246 5.28 -19.82 -11.69
C ASP A 246 5.85 -19.32 -10.36
N ALA A 247 4.98 -19.28 -9.35
CA ALA A 247 5.32 -18.84 -8.00
C ALA A 247 5.33 -19.99 -6.99
N SER A 248 5.37 -21.24 -7.45
CA SER A 248 5.39 -22.44 -6.59
C SER A 248 6.68 -22.59 -5.79
#